data_AF-A0A7R9VLW8-F1
#
_entry.id   AF-A0A7R9VLW8-F1
#
_cell.length_a   1.000
_cell.length_b   1.000
_cell.length_c   1.000
_cell.angle_alpha   90.00
_cell.angle_beta   90.00
_cell.angle_gamma   90.00
#
_symmetry.space_group_name_H-M   'P 1'
#
loop_
_entity.id
_entity.type
_entity.pdbx_description
1 polymer ?
#
loop_
_entity_poly.entity_id
_entity_poly.type
_entity_poly.pdbx_seq_one_letter_code
_entity_poly.pdbx_strand_id
1 'polypeptide(L)'
;MPPKKDDKKKAGTGDVDLVHQELRNLERAKNDMQVEQAFVMDKFRQMRSDNDRLKDELNAFNKRLGNATEDFKDIWEHRKEQIKAEEEKLLSMQQYIERLDAEIARHLEEIRKLQADNKIKEKKLDDASELLKDRETLEEEVRKRHDLIEKQSEELRALRKQLEERDAALEKASATIEELTLTASGTTEMRILFDEPWLVQVSHARLKGEVPLDRDHNTLAALCGGKLLVLYAGALHGNNPAPSGNNCISSDVSVLNTDTATWERPTNARTAYPSHGHSCAVVGRTKMLTFGGTKGDGPTADVAMFNTDTMKWMVPQVKGPDVPTARTGQAVTSIREKMFVFGGTSAGGELTNDLW
;
A
#
# COMPACT_ATOMS: atom_id res chain seq x y z
N MET A 1 0.34 0.82 188.49
CA MET A 1 -0.05 1.48 189.77
C MET A 1 -0.33 2.94 189.46
N PRO A 2 -1.33 3.60 190.06
CA PRO A 2 -2.77 3.26 190.26
C PRO A 2 -3.64 4.54 189.95
N PRO A 3 -4.89 4.77 190.45
CA PRO A 3 -6.06 3.94 190.80
C PRO A 3 -7.39 4.41 190.09
N LYS A 4 -8.40 3.57 189.79
CA LYS A 4 -9.60 3.09 190.58
C LYS A 4 -10.65 4.15 191.03
N LYS A 5 -11.88 4.16 190.44
CA LYS A 5 -13.19 3.70 191.02
C LYS A 5 -14.45 4.25 190.28
N ASP A 6 -15.38 3.32 189.99
CA ASP A 6 -16.88 3.30 190.03
C ASP A 6 -17.64 4.64 190.23
N ASP A 7 -18.80 4.95 189.62
CA ASP A 7 -20.01 4.15 189.35
C ASP A 7 -20.99 4.88 188.38
N LYS A 8 -21.75 4.12 187.55
CA LYS A 8 -23.08 4.33 186.89
C LYS A 8 -23.67 5.77 186.77
N LYS A 9 -24.26 6.25 185.65
CA LYS A 9 -25.35 5.68 184.79
C LYS A 9 -25.69 6.62 183.59
N LYS A 10 -26.18 6.02 182.47
CA LYS A 10 -27.09 6.54 181.39
C LYS A 10 -26.55 7.32 180.16
N ALA A 11 -26.50 6.55 179.05
CA ALA A 11 -27.21 6.74 177.76
C ALA A 11 -26.72 7.73 176.68
N GLY A 12 -26.40 7.17 175.49
CA GLY A 12 -27.08 7.52 174.22
C GLY A 12 -26.38 8.46 173.23
N THR A 13 -26.37 8.04 171.95
CA THR A 13 -26.45 8.86 170.71
C THR A 13 -25.25 9.73 170.28
N GLY A 14 -24.21 9.13 169.68
CA GLY A 14 -23.16 9.90 168.99
C GLY A 14 -22.48 9.17 167.83
N ASP A 15 -22.39 7.84 167.90
CA ASP A 15 -21.67 7.01 166.91
C ASP A 15 -22.52 6.64 165.68
N VAL A 16 -23.83 6.89 165.74
CA VAL A 16 -24.79 6.57 164.67
C VAL A 16 -24.91 7.72 163.65
N ASP A 17 -24.65 8.96 164.06
CA ASP A 17 -24.83 10.16 163.22
C ASP A 17 -23.72 10.35 162.19
N LEU A 18 -22.46 9.99 162.52
CA LEU A 18 -21.32 10.05 161.60
C LEU A 18 -21.45 9.02 160.48
N VAL A 19 -21.84 7.80 160.84
CA VAL A 19 -22.13 6.71 159.91
C VAL A 19 -23.32 7.05 159.02
N HIS A 20 -24.37 7.69 159.56
CA HIS A 20 -25.48 8.19 158.77
C HIS A 20 -25.09 9.34 157.81
N GLN A 21 -24.11 10.18 158.17
CA GLN A 21 -23.62 11.25 157.31
C GLN A 21 -22.76 10.73 156.16
N GLU A 22 -21.88 9.75 156.42
CA GLU A 22 -21.11 9.05 155.38
C GLU A 22 -22.03 8.22 154.46
N LEU A 23 -23.04 7.54 155.00
CA LEU A 23 -24.07 6.87 154.21
C LEU A 23 -24.79 7.82 153.27
N ARG A 24 -25.21 9.01 153.76
CA ARG A 24 -25.84 10.03 152.93
C ARG A 24 -24.92 10.57 151.83
N ASN A 25 -23.62 10.72 152.10
CA ASN A 25 -22.65 11.18 151.11
C ASN A 25 -22.36 10.10 150.05
N LEU A 26 -22.25 8.83 150.47
CA LEU A 26 -22.12 7.69 149.55
C LEU A 26 -23.38 7.47 148.73
N GLU A 27 -24.57 7.71 149.30
CA GLU A 27 -25.83 7.67 148.55
C GLU A 27 -25.92 8.80 147.52
N ARG A 28 -25.45 10.01 147.83
CA ARG A 28 -25.36 11.10 146.84
C ARG A 28 -24.37 10.75 145.72
N ALA A 29 -23.16 10.32 146.06
CA ALA A 29 -22.16 9.93 145.06
C ALA A 29 -22.63 8.74 144.20
N LYS A 30 -23.34 7.78 144.81
CA LYS A 30 -23.99 6.68 144.09
C LYS A 30 -25.06 7.19 143.12
N ASN A 31 -25.91 8.12 143.55
CA ASN A 31 -26.94 8.70 142.69
C ASN A 31 -26.31 9.52 141.55
N ASP A 32 -25.27 10.31 141.82
CA ASP A 32 -24.54 11.08 140.80
C ASP A 32 -23.87 10.15 139.78
N MET A 33 -23.20 9.09 140.25
CA MET A 33 -22.62 8.06 139.36
C MET A 33 -23.70 7.32 138.57
N GLN A 34 -24.90 7.09 139.13
CA GLN A 34 -26.02 6.50 138.39
C GLN A 34 -26.54 7.43 137.29
N VAL A 35 -26.59 8.74 137.54
CA VAL A 35 -26.96 9.74 136.53
C VAL A 35 -25.91 9.82 135.42
N GLU A 36 -24.62 9.87 135.76
CA GLU A 36 -23.53 9.85 134.77
C GLU A 36 -23.52 8.55 133.97
N GLN A 37 -23.71 7.40 134.63
CA GLN A 37 -23.82 6.11 133.97
C GLN A 37 -25.00 6.10 133.00
N ALA A 38 -26.17 6.63 133.39
CA ALA A 38 -27.33 6.75 132.52
C ALA A 38 -27.04 7.67 131.32
N PHE A 39 -26.39 8.81 131.53
CA PHE A 39 -26.00 9.75 130.47
C PHE A 39 -25.01 9.13 129.47
N VAL A 40 -23.98 8.46 129.96
CA VAL A 40 -22.99 7.75 129.12
C VAL A 40 -23.66 6.62 128.34
N MET A 41 -24.56 5.86 128.97
CA MET A 41 -25.30 4.79 128.30
C MET A 41 -26.26 5.34 127.22
N ASP A 42 -26.88 6.49 127.44
CA ASP A 42 -27.71 7.16 126.43
C ASP A 42 -26.88 7.67 125.24
N LYS A 43 -25.72 8.26 125.52
CA LYS A 43 -24.75 8.67 124.48
C LYS A 43 -24.24 7.47 123.67
N PHE A 44 -23.98 6.33 124.32
CA PHE A 44 -23.63 5.08 123.62
C PHE A 44 -24.78 4.54 122.78
N ARG A 45 -26.03 4.63 123.25
CA ARG A 45 -27.21 4.28 122.45
C ARG A 45 -27.35 5.18 121.23
N GLN A 46 -27.17 6.49 121.41
CA GLN A 46 -27.23 7.46 120.32
C GLN A 46 -26.12 7.22 119.29
N MET A 47 -24.87 7.04 119.73
CA MET A 47 -23.76 6.69 118.82
C MET A 47 -24.00 5.38 118.08
N ARG A 48 -24.59 4.36 118.71
CA ARG A 48 -24.97 3.12 118.00
C ARG A 48 -26.04 3.40 116.94
N SER A 49 -27.08 4.16 117.29
CA SER A 49 -28.14 4.55 116.36
C SER A 49 -27.59 5.35 115.16
N ASP A 50 -26.69 6.29 115.40
CA ASP A 50 -26.05 7.09 114.34
C ASP A 50 -25.14 6.23 113.46
N ASN A 51 -24.41 5.28 114.06
CA ASN A 51 -23.54 4.36 113.33
C ASN A 51 -24.36 3.40 112.46
N ASP A 52 -25.48 2.89 112.96
CA ASP A 52 -26.39 2.06 112.16
C ASP A 52 -27.05 2.88 111.05
N ARG A 53 -27.45 4.14 111.30
CA ARG A 53 -27.92 5.06 110.25
C ARG A 53 -26.85 5.29 109.17
N LEU A 54 -25.61 5.57 109.56
CA LEU A 54 -24.50 5.80 108.63
C LEU A 54 -24.18 4.54 107.81
N LYS A 55 -24.28 3.35 108.41
CA LYS A 55 -24.15 2.08 107.67
C LYS A 55 -25.26 1.92 106.64
N ASP A 56 -26.50 2.25 107.00
CA ASP A 56 -27.63 2.17 106.07
C ASP A 56 -27.47 3.18 104.91
N GLU A 57 -27.03 4.41 105.21
CA GLU A 57 -26.69 5.42 104.19
C GLU A 57 -25.55 4.94 103.28
N LEU A 58 -24.49 4.37 103.85
CA LEU A 58 -23.36 3.82 103.08
C LEU A 58 -23.79 2.65 102.20
N ASN A 59 -24.64 1.75 102.70
CA ASN A 59 -25.20 0.64 101.94
C ASN A 59 -26.09 1.15 100.80
N ALA A 60 -26.94 2.14 101.07
CA ALA A 60 -27.77 2.77 100.05
C ALA A 60 -26.92 3.46 98.98
N PHE A 61 -25.85 4.15 99.38
CA PHE A 61 -24.92 4.79 98.45
C PHE A 61 -24.18 3.76 97.59
N ASN A 62 -23.63 2.70 98.19
CA ASN A 62 -22.98 1.61 97.47
C ASN A 62 -23.93 0.94 96.46
N LYS A 63 -25.20 0.75 96.83
CA LYS A 63 -26.20 0.20 95.92
C LYS A 63 -26.46 1.14 94.73
N ARG A 64 -26.61 2.45 94.98
CA ARG A 64 -26.77 3.44 93.90
C ARG A 64 -25.55 3.49 92.99
N LEU A 65 -24.35 3.44 93.57
CA LEU A 65 -23.10 3.43 92.80
C LEU A 65 -22.99 2.17 91.95
N GLY A 66 -23.36 1.01 92.50
CA GLY A 66 -23.40 -0.26 91.78
C GLY A 66 -24.33 -0.19 90.58
N ASN A 67 -25.58 0.22 90.79
CA ASN A 67 -26.57 0.38 89.72
C ASN A 67 -26.08 1.35 88.63
N ALA A 68 -25.56 2.53 89.03
CA ALA A 68 -25.03 3.51 88.07
C ALA A 68 -23.85 2.95 87.28
N THR A 69 -22.98 2.15 87.91
CA THR A 69 -21.85 1.50 87.24
C THR A 69 -22.31 0.47 86.22
N GLU A 70 -23.37 -0.28 86.54
CA GLU A 70 -23.99 -1.26 85.64
C GLU A 70 -24.66 -0.55 84.45
N ASP A 71 -25.43 0.51 84.71
CA ASP A 71 -26.03 1.35 83.65
C ASP A 71 -24.95 1.92 82.70
N PHE A 72 -23.83 2.42 83.24
CA PHE A 72 -22.73 2.93 82.41
C PHE A 72 -22.07 1.82 81.58
N LYS A 73 -21.98 0.60 82.11
CA LYS A 73 -21.44 -0.54 81.38
C LYS A 73 -22.35 -0.91 80.20
N ASP A 74 -23.65 -0.91 80.39
CA ASP A 74 -24.63 -1.18 79.33
C ASP A 74 -24.60 -0.10 78.25
N ILE A 75 -24.53 1.17 78.65
CA ILE A 75 -24.36 2.30 77.71
C ILE A 75 -23.06 2.15 76.93
N TRP A 76 -21.97 1.73 77.58
CA TRP A 76 -20.67 1.55 76.94
C TRP A 76 -20.69 0.41 75.91
N GLU A 77 -21.25 -0.75 76.25
CA GLU A 77 -21.37 -1.87 75.30
C GLU A 77 -22.28 -1.49 74.12
N HIS A 78 -23.42 -0.84 74.36
CA HIS A 78 -24.28 -0.36 73.29
C HIS A 78 -23.55 0.62 72.37
N ARG A 79 -22.78 1.56 72.94
CA ARG A 79 -22.03 2.54 72.16
C ARG A 79 -20.91 1.89 71.34
N LYS A 80 -20.27 0.86 71.89
CA LYS A 80 -19.24 0.06 71.20
C LYS A 80 -19.84 -0.72 70.02
N GLU A 81 -21.02 -1.31 70.18
CA GLU A 81 -21.76 -1.95 69.08
C GLU A 81 -22.15 -0.95 68.00
N GLN A 82 -22.63 0.25 68.37
CA GLN A 82 -22.92 1.32 67.41
C GLN A 82 -21.69 1.74 66.61
N ILE A 83 -20.54 1.92 67.29
CA ILE A 83 -19.27 2.27 66.63
C ILE A 83 -18.89 1.18 65.64
N LYS A 84 -18.95 -0.10 66.05
CA LYS A 84 -18.63 -1.22 65.17
C LYS A 84 -19.54 -1.28 63.93
N ALA A 85 -20.84 -1.06 64.10
CA ALA A 85 -21.79 -1.05 62.99
C ALA A 85 -21.52 0.11 62.01
N GLU A 86 -21.13 1.28 62.51
CA GLU A 86 -20.72 2.41 61.66
C GLU A 86 -19.37 2.15 60.97
N GLU A 87 -18.40 1.51 61.63
CA GLU A 87 -17.14 1.09 61.01
C GLU A 87 -17.36 0.11 59.86
N GLU A 88 -18.27 -0.87 60.03
CA GLU A 88 -18.64 -1.82 58.98
C GLU A 88 -19.31 -1.12 57.77
N LYS A 89 -20.20 -0.14 58.01
CA LYS A 89 -20.77 0.69 56.94
C LYS A 89 -19.68 1.48 56.22
N LEU A 90 -18.78 2.10 56.96
CA LEU A 90 -17.70 2.93 56.41
C LEU A 90 -16.78 2.09 55.53
N LEU A 91 -16.45 0.87 55.95
CA LEU A 91 -15.70 -0.10 55.15
C LEU A 91 -16.45 -0.49 53.86
N SER A 92 -17.77 -0.74 53.94
CA SER A 92 -18.57 -1.06 52.76
C SER A 92 -18.62 0.11 51.76
N MET A 93 -18.68 1.35 52.25
CA MET A 93 -18.65 2.56 51.42
C MET A 93 -17.28 2.76 50.78
N GLN A 94 -16.18 2.50 51.51
CA GLN A 94 -14.82 2.54 50.94
C GLN A 94 -14.66 1.54 49.79
N GLN A 95 -15.13 0.30 49.97
CA GLN A 95 -15.11 -0.70 48.90
C GLN A 95 -15.99 -0.33 47.69
N TYR A 96 -17.03 0.50 47.90
CA TYR A 96 -17.84 1.01 46.81
C TYR A 96 -17.14 2.13 46.05
N ILE A 97 -16.47 3.04 46.76
CA ILE A 97 -15.62 4.09 46.17
C ILE A 97 -14.51 3.47 45.32
N GLU A 98 -13.78 2.49 45.85
CA GLU A 98 -12.72 1.80 45.11
C GLU A 98 -13.23 1.13 43.81
N ARG A 99 -14.45 0.58 43.85
CA ARG A 99 -15.10 0.02 42.65
C ARG A 99 -15.44 1.10 41.63
N LEU A 100 -15.98 2.24 42.07
CA LEU A 100 -16.27 3.37 41.19
C LEU A 100 -14.99 3.97 40.58
N ASP A 101 -13.92 4.09 41.36
CA ASP A 101 -12.63 4.57 40.86
C ASP A 101 -12.06 3.63 39.79
N ALA A 102 -12.18 2.32 39.98
CA ALA A 102 -11.79 1.33 38.97
C ALA A 102 -12.65 1.41 37.69
N GLU A 103 -13.94 1.74 37.81
CA GLU A 103 -14.84 1.94 36.67
C GLU A 103 -14.54 3.23 35.91
N ILE A 104 -14.30 4.34 36.63
CA ILE A 104 -13.86 5.61 36.06
C ILE A 104 -12.54 5.42 35.32
N ALA A 105 -11.57 4.70 35.90
CA ALA A 105 -10.29 4.43 35.24
C ALA A 105 -10.46 3.65 33.92
N ARG A 106 -11.36 2.67 33.88
CA ARG A 106 -11.67 1.91 32.66
C ARG A 106 -12.29 2.81 31.58
N HIS A 107 -13.27 3.64 31.95
CA HIS A 107 -13.91 4.55 30.99
C HIS A 107 -12.96 5.63 30.48
N LEU A 108 -12.07 6.15 31.32
CA LEU A 108 -11.05 7.10 30.87
C LEU A 108 -10.12 6.48 29.83
N GLU A 109 -9.76 5.20 29.98
CA GLU A 109 -8.93 4.50 29.00
C GLU A 109 -9.68 4.24 27.69
N GLU A 110 -10.97 3.92 27.76
CA GLU A 110 -11.83 3.79 26.58
C GLU A 110 -11.97 5.12 25.82
N ILE A 111 -12.16 6.23 26.54
CA ILE A 111 -12.19 7.58 25.96
C ILE A 111 -10.85 7.89 25.26
N ARG A 112 -9.71 7.56 25.86
CA ARG A 112 -8.39 7.76 25.21
C ARG A 112 -8.27 6.97 23.91
N LYS A 113 -8.71 5.72 23.89
CA LYS A 113 -8.70 4.89 22.67
C LYS A 113 -9.59 5.48 21.58
N LEU A 114 -10.81 5.88 21.94
CA LEU A 114 -11.73 6.53 21.01
C LEU A 114 -11.19 7.86 20.47
N GLN A 115 -10.51 8.65 21.30
CA GLN A 115 -9.84 9.88 20.86
C GLN A 115 -8.69 9.60 19.87
N ALA A 116 -7.88 8.57 20.12
CA ALA A 116 -6.83 8.16 19.19
C ALA A 116 -7.41 7.68 17.84
N ASP A 117 -8.48 6.88 17.88
CA ASP A 117 -9.16 6.41 16.68
C ASP A 117 -9.82 7.56 15.90
N ASN A 118 -10.43 8.53 16.58
CA ASN A 118 -10.97 9.72 15.93
C ASN A 118 -9.89 10.54 15.25
N LYS A 119 -8.72 10.72 15.87
CA LYS A 119 -7.59 11.41 15.24
C LYS A 119 -7.11 10.71 13.97
N ILE A 120 -7.10 9.37 13.96
CA ILE A 120 -6.76 8.60 12.76
C ILE A 120 -7.83 8.79 11.67
N LYS A 121 -9.11 8.81 12.05
CA LYS A 121 -10.22 9.04 11.10
C LYS A 121 -10.21 10.46 10.54
N GLU A 122 -9.91 11.48 11.34
CA GLU A 122 -9.72 12.86 10.89
C GLU A 122 -8.62 12.95 9.83
N LYS A 123 -7.45 12.34 10.08
CA LYS A 123 -6.39 12.29 9.08
C LYS A 123 -6.83 11.63 7.77
N LYS A 124 -7.55 10.50 7.86
CA LYS A 124 -8.10 9.82 6.66
C LYS A 124 -9.11 10.69 5.92
N LEU A 125 -9.87 11.51 6.62
CA LEU A 125 -10.82 12.44 6.02
C LEU A 125 -10.09 13.57 5.29
N ASP A 126 -9.02 14.11 5.88
CA ASP A 126 -8.16 15.11 5.25
C ASP A 126 -7.52 14.55 3.97
N ASP A 127 -6.93 13.35 4.03
CA ASP A 127 -6.34 12.66 2.87
C ASP A 127 -7.39 12.44 1.76
N ALA A 128 -8.61 12.04 2.12
CA ALA A 128 -9.71 11.88 1.17
C ALA A 128 -10.16 13.21 0.54
N SER A 129 -10.12 14.31 1.30
CA SER A 129 -10.46 15.64 0.81
C SER A 129 -9.43 16.17 -0.20
N GLU A 130 -8.14 15.82 -0.02
CA GLU A 130 -7.08 16.14 -0.97
C GLU A 130 -7.26 15.36 -2.28
N LEU A 131 -7.53 14.06 -2.19
CA LEU A 131 -7.84 13.23 -3.38
C LEU A 131 -9.06 13.72 -4.16
N LEU A 132 -10.06 14.30 -3.50
CA LEU A 132 -11.20 14.90 -4.19
C LEU A 132 -10.81 16.15 -4.99
N LYS A 133 -9.92 16.99 -4.48
CA LYS A 133 -9.39 18.15 -5.22
C LYS A 133 -8.58 17.69 -6.43
N ASP A 134 -7.72 16.69 -6.26
CA ASP A 134 -6.95 16.11 -7.36
C ASP A 134 -7.87 15.53 -8.44
N ARG A 135 -8.94 14.85 -8.03
CA ARG A 135 -9.96 14.35 -8.95
C ARG A 135 -10.62 15.49 -9.75
N GLU A 136 -11.03 16.58 -9.09
CA GLU A 136 -11.64 17.74 -9.76
C GLU A 136 -10.70 18.34 -10.81
N THR A 137 -9.42 18.51 -10.48
CA THR A 137 -8.42 19.02 -11.43
C THR A 137 -8.22 18.08 -12.62
N LEU A 138 -8.17 16.77 -12.39
CA LEU A 138 -8.08 15.77 -13.46
C LEU A 138 -9.34 15.75 -14.34
N GLU A 139 -10.53 15.89 -13.76
CA GLU A 139 -11.78 15.98 -14.53
C GLU A 139 -11.81 17.23 -15.43
N GLU A 140 -11.27 18.36 -14.97
CA GLU A 140 -11.09 19.56 -15.81
C GLU A 140 -10.09 19.34 -16.95
N GLU A 141 -8.95 18.69 -16.70
CA GLU A 141 -7.98 18.36 -17.73
C GLU A 141 -8.56 17.40 -18.78
N VAL A 142 -9.30 16.38 -18.33
CA VAL A 142 -10.00 15.45 -19.21
C VAL A 142 -11.00 16.20 -20.08
N ARG A 143 -11.77 17.14 -19.52
CA ARG A 143 -12.71 17.96 -20.30
C ARG A 143 -11.99 18.78 -21.38
N LYS A 144 -10.90 19.46 -21.01
CA LYS A 144 -10.07 20.23 -21.97
C LYS A 144 -9.52 19.35 -23.10
N ARG A 145 -9.10 18.12 -22.79
CA ARG A 145 -8.61 17.16 -23.80
C ARG A 145 -9.75 16.66 -24.70
N HIS A 146 -10.94 16.43 -24.17
CA HIS A 146 -12.11 16.06 -24.97
C HIS A 146 -12.48 17.16 -25.97
N ASP A 147 -12.54 18.42 -25.54
CA ASP A 147 -12.82 19.56 -26.42
C ASP A 147 -11.77 19.68 -27.55
N LEU A 148 -10.49 19.38 -27.24
CA LEU A 148 -9.42 19.37 -28.24
C LEU A 148 -9.60 18.23 -29.26
N ILE A 149 -9.93 17.02 -28.79
CA ILE A 149 -10.18 15.87 -29.65
C ILE A 149 -11.37 16.16 -30.58
N GLU A 150 -12.42 16.79 -30.07
CA GLU A 150 -13.59 17.15 -30.88
C GLU A 150 -13.19 18.12 -32.00
N LYS A 151 -12.45 19.19 -31.69
CA LYS A 151 -11.92 20.12 -32.69
C LYS A 151 -11.05 19.42 -33.74
N GLN A 152 -10.11 18.58 -33.31
CA GLN A 152 -9.25 17.81 -34.21
C GLN A 152 -10.07 16.85 -35.09
N SER A 153 -11.14 16.27 -34.56
CA SER A 153 -12.02 15.38 -35.31
C SER A 153 -12.80 16.13 -36.41
N GLU A 154 -13.20 17.37 -36.14
CA GLU A 154 -13.85 18.24 -37.13
C GLU A 154 -12.88 18.64 -38.23
N GLU A 155 -11.65 19.03 -37.88
CA GLU A 155 -10.57 19.31 -38.84
C GLU A 155 -10.28 18.11 -39.74
N LEU A 156 -10.15 16.91 -39.15
CA LEU A 156 -9.96 15.68 -39.92
C LEU A 156 -11.14 15.39 -40.85
N ARG A 157 -12.38 15.66 -40.42
CA ARG A 157 -13.56 15.50 -41.27
C ARG A 157 -13.55 16.48 -42.45
N ALA A 158 -13.15 17.72 -42.21
CA ALA A 158 -13.01 18.72 -43.27
C ALA A 158 -11.92 18.35 -44.28
N LEU A 159 -10.75 17.90 -43.80
CA LEU A 159 -9.65 17.43 -44.65
C LEU A 159 -10.03 16.21 -45.47
N ARG A 160 -10.75 15.24 -44.88
CA ARG A 160 -11.28 14.07 -45.62
C ARG A 160 -12.21 14.49 -46.74
N LYS A 161 -13.11 15.44 -46.50
CA LYS A 161 -14.00 15.96 -47.54
C LYS A 161 -13.21 16.64 -48.66
N GLN A 162 -12.18 17.42 -48.33
CA GLN A 162 -11.30 18.02 -49.34
C GLN A 162 -10.55 16.94 -50.15
N LEU A 163 -10.13 15.85 -49.52
CA LEU A 163 -9.49 14.74 -50.19
C LEU A 163 -10.45 14.06 -51.17
N GLU A 164 -11.69 13.76 -50.75
CA GLU A 164 -12.72 13.19 -51.64
C GLU A 164 -13.03 14.10 -52.84
N GLU A 165 -13.09 15.42 -52.63
CA GLU A 165 -13.27 16.39 -53.71
C GLU A 165 -12.07 16.40 -54.67
N ARG A 166 -10.84 16.26 -54.16
CA ARG A 166 -9.62 16.17 -54.97
C ARG A 166 -9.54 14.86 -55.74
N ASP A 167 -9.91 13.74 -55.12
CA ASP A 167 -9.96 12.42 -55.76
C ASP A 167 -11.01 12.41 -56.88
N ALA A 168 -12.19 12.98 -56.65
CA ALA A 168 -13.21 13.12 -57.69
C ALA A 168 -12.75 14.04 -58.84
N ALA A 169 -11.97 15.09 -58.55
CA ALA A 169 -11.37 15.93 -59.57
C ALA A 169 -10.26 15.19 -60.34
N LEU A 170 -9.46 14.38 -59.65
CA LEU A 170 -8.45 13.49 -60.23
C LEU A 170 -9.09 12.47 -61.16
N GLU A 171 -10.17 11.81 -60.77
CA GLU A 171 -10.89 10.87 -61.65
C GLU A 171 -11.40 11.55 -62.92
N LYS A 172 -11.96 12.77 -62.80
CA LYS A 172 -12.37 13.55 -63.98
C LYS A 172 -11.17 13.93 -64.86
N ALA A 173 -10.07 14.36 -64.25
CA ALA A 173 -8.85 14.70 -64.96
C ALA A 173 -8.26 13.47 -65.65
N SER A 174 -8.22 12.32 -64.98
CA SER A 174 -7.78 11.02 -65.53
C SER A 174 -8.66 10.58 -66.69
N ALA A 175 -9.98 10.69 -66.59
CA ALA A 175 -10.88 10.40 -67.71
C ALA A 175 -10.66 11.34 -68.90
N THR A 176 -10.42 12.63 -68.62
CA THR A 176 -10.09 13.62 -69.66
C THR A 176 -8.72 13.31 -70.28
N ILE A 177 -7.74 12.90 -69.48
CA ILE A 177 -6.42 12.47 -69.93
C ILE A 177 -6.55 11.20 -70.77
N GLU A 178 -7.36 10.22 -70.38
CA GLU A 178 -7.57 8.99 -71.14
C GLU A 178 -8.23 9.29 -72.49
N GLU A 179 -9.22 10.18 -72.54
CA GLU A 179 -9.82 10.70 -73.77
C GLU A 179 -8.77 11.42 -74.64
N LEU A 180 -7.99 12.33 -74.05
CA LEU A 180 -6.90 13.04 -74.72
C LEU A 180 -5.77 12.10 -75.15
N THR A 181 -5.51 11.00 -74.43
CA THR A 181 -4.45 10.01 -74.69
C THR A 181 -4.86 9.04 -75.80
N LEU A 182 -6.14 8.66 -75.85
CA LEU A 182 -6.74 8.00 -77.01
C LEU A 182 -6.65 8.89 -78.25
N THR A 183 -6.84 10.21 -78.08
CA THR A 183 -6.70 11.22 -79.13
C THR A 183 -5.23 11.46 -79.52
N ALA A 184 -4.33 11.40 -78.54
CA ALA A 184 -2.89 11.62 -78.68
C ALA A 184 -2.15 10.28 -78.57
N SER A 185 -2.65 9.24 -79.27
CA SER A 185 -2.12 7.87 -79.31
C SER A 185 -0.70 7.79 -79.90
N GLY A 186 0.22 8.40 -79.18
CA GLY A 186 1.64 8.47 -79.43
C GLY A 186 2.32 9.62 -78.69
N THR A 187 2.33 9.70 -77.35
CA THR A 187 3.29 10.60 -76.65
C THR A 187 3.60 10.22 -75.19
N THR A 188 4.85 9.81 -74.94
CA THR A 188 5.88 10.47 -74.11
C THR A 188 5.52 11.60 -73.11
N GLU A 189 5.98 11.51 -71.84
CA GLU A 189 5.94 12.59 -70.84
C GLU A 189 7.30 13.31 -70.66
N MET A 190 7.28 14.63 -70.46
CA MET A 190 8.46 15.45 -70.12
C MET A 190 8.41 15.86 -68.63
N ARG A 191 9.50 15.62 -67.89
CA ARG A 191 9.68 16.02 -66.49
C ARG A 191 10.96 16.85 -66.33
N ILE A 192 10.88 17.92 -65.55
CA ILE A 192 12.04 18.78 -65.27
C ILE A 192 12.70 18.29 -63.99
N LEU A 193 13.97 17.89 -64.08
CA LEU A 193 14.82 17.53 -62.95
C LEU A 193 16.15 18.26 -63.14
N PHE A 194 16.57 19.05 -62.15
CA PHE A 194 17.80 19.85 -62.18
C PHE A 194 17.85 20.90 -63.31
N ASP A 195 16.77 21.65 -63.51
CA ASP A 195 16.65 22.73 -64.51
C ASP A 195 16.86 22.30 -65.98
N GLU A 196 16.98 21.01 -66.26
CA GLU A 196 16.97 20.45 -67.61
C GLU A 196 15.68 19.66 -67.88
N PRO A 197 15.12 19.72 -69.10
CA PRO A 197 13.95 18.95 -69.47
C PRO A 197 14.34 17.51 -69.81
N TRP A 198 13.93 16.56 -68.98
CA TRP A 198 14.12 15.13 -69.20
C TRP A 198 12.83 14.50 -69.69
N LEU A 199 12.94 13.58 -70.64
CA LEU A 199 11.81 12.89 -71.23
C LEU A 199 11.70 11.51 -70.60
N VAL A 200 10.61 11.23 -69.88
CA VAL A 200 10.35 9.91 -69.30
C VAL A 200 9.23 9.27 -70.11
N GLN A 201 9.60 8.30 -70.94
CA GLN A 201 8.64 7.49 -71.66
C GLN A 201 8.26 6.26 -70.81
N VAL A 202 6.99 6.16 -70.45
CA VAL A 202 6.43 4.96 -69.83
C VAL A 202 5.80 4.12 -70.92
N SER A 203 6.22 2.85 -71.01
CA SER A 203 5.62 1.89 -71.93
C SER A 203 5.24 0.63 -71.16
N HIS A 204 3.99 0.21 -71.27
CA HIS A 204 3.53 -1.08 -70.79
C HIS A 204 3.49 -2.06 -71.96
N ALA A 205 4.25 -3.15 -71.88
CA ALA A 205 4.34 -4.15 -72.93
C ALA A 205 3.99 -5.52 -72.37
N ARG A 206 3.17 -6.27 -73.12
CA ARG A 206 2.92 -7.68 -72.82
C ARG A 206 4.15 -8.49 -73.25
N LEU A 207 4.88 -9.00 -72.27
CA LEU A 207 6.06 -9.82 -72.49
C LEU A 207 5.66 -11.26 -72.83
N LYS A 208 6.49 -11.92 -73.63
CA LYS A 208 6.27 -13.30 -74.12
C LYS A 208 7.12 -14.28 -73.32
N GLY A 209 6.87 -15.59 -73.49
CA GLY A 209 7.68 -16.66 -72.88
C GLY A 209 7.23 -17.06 -71.49
N GLU A 210 8.18 -17.53 -70.67
CA GLU A 210 7.93 -18.05 -69.32
C GLU A 210 7.82 -16.91 -68.31
N VAL A 211 6.69 -16.20 -68.36
CA VAL A 211 6.46 -15.02 -67.52
C VAL A 211 6.54 -15.39 -66.03
N PRO A 212 7.36 -14.68 -65.23
CA PRO A 212 7.53 -14.97 -63.82
C PRO A 212 6.25 -14.66 -63.03
N LEU A 213 5.90 -15.50 -62.04
CA LEU A 213 4.75 -15.28 -61.14
C LEU A 213 4.92 -14.04 -60.25
N ASP A 214 3.79 -13.52 -59.77
CA ASP A 214 3.70 -12.40 -58.82
C ASP A 214 4.53 -12.68 -57.56
N ARG A 215 5.30 -11.67 -57.14
CA ARG A 215 6.22 -11.75 -56.00
C ARG A 215 6.50 -10.38 -55.39
N ASP A 216 6.87 -10.36 -54.12
CA ASP A 216 7.45 -9.18 -53.47
C ASP A 216 8.88 -9.47 -52.99
N HIS A 217 9.59 -8.43 -52.54
CA HIS A 217 10.97 -8.55 -52.01
C HIS A 217 11.97 -9.26 -52.95
N ASN A 218 11.75 -9.14 -54.26
CA ASN A 218 12.63 -9.64 -55.32
C ASN A 218 13.70 -8.60 -55.70
N THR A 219 14.70 -9.04 -56.44
CA THR A 219 15.66 -8.13 -57.09
C THR A 219 15.59 -8.21 -58.60
N LEU A 220 15.76 -7.07 -59.26
CA LEU A 220 15.81 -6.94 -60.71
C LEU A 220 17.09 -6.19 -61.07
N ALA A 221 17.93 -6.81 -61.89
CA ALA A 221 19.20 -6.24 -62.32
C ALA A 221 19.30 -6.19 -63.85
N ALA A 222 19.84 -5.09 -64.38
CA ALA A 222 20.13 -4.95 -65.80
C ALA A 222 21.59 -5.35 -66.09
N LEU A 223 21.78 -6.45 -66.81
CA LEU A 223 23.10 -6.99 -67.17
C LEU A 223 23.37 -6.86 -68.67
N CYS A 224 24.61 -7.14 -69.07
CA CYS A 224 25.04 -7.15 -70.48
C CYS A 224 24.81 -5.81 -71.20
N GLY A 225 24.89 -4.69 -70.48
CA GLY A 225 24.62 -3.36 -71.02
C GLY A 225 23.13 -3.08 -71.26
N GLY A 226 22.26 -3.70 -70.48
CA GLY A 226 20.80 -3.53 -70.57
C GLY A 226 20.10 -4.53 -71.49
N LYS A 227 20.84 -5.42 -72.16
CA LYS A 227 20.26 -6.46 -73.04
C LYS A 227 19.48 -7.54 -72.31
N LEU A 228 19.84 -7.78 -71.04
CA LEU A 228 19.21 -8.78 -70.20
C LEU A 228 18.73 -8.12 -68.91
N LEU A 229 17.46 -8.34 -68.56
CA LEU A 229 16.99 -8.12 -67.19
C LEU A 229 16.95 -9.45 -66.46
N VAL A 230 17.64 -9.54 -65.33
CA VAL A 230 17.67 -10.73 -64.49
C VAL A 230 16.83 -10.46 -63.26
N LEU A 231 15.76 -11.23 -63.11
CA LEU A 231 14.87 -11.23 -61.97
C LEU A 231 15.20 -12.44 -61.09
N TYR A 232 15.46 -12.21 -59.82
CA TYR A 232 15.85 -13.25 -58.89
C TYR A 232 15.08 -13.19 -57.56
N ALA A 233 14.64 -14.37 -57.12
CA ALA A 233 14.00 -14.62 -55.83
C ALA A 233 12.80 -13.69 -55.54
N GLY A 234 12.45 -13.51 -54.26
CA GLY A 234 11.22 -12.87 -53.79
C GLY A 234 10.25 -13.86 -53.13
N ALA A 235 9.29 -13.34 -52.36
CA ALA A 235 8.24 -14.15 -51.76
C ALA A 235 7.06 -14.28 -52.73
N LEU A 236 6.69 -15.53 -53.04
CA LEU A 236 5.55 -15.85 -53.88
C LEU A 236 4.26 -15.87 -53.04
N HIS A 237 3.23 -15.15 -53.48
CA HIS A 237 1.91 -15.20 -52.87
C HIS A 237 1.09 -16.33 -53.50
N GLY A 238 0.91 -17.43 -52.77
CA GLY A 238 0.05 -18.54 -53.16
C GLY A 238 -1.06 -18.78 -52.14
N ASN A 239 -2.31 -18.96 -52.60
CA ASN A 239 -3.50 -19.30 -51.81
C ASN A 239 -3.47 -20.70 -51.16
N ASN A 240 -2.31 -21.21 -50.74
CA ASN A 240 -2.23 -22.50 -50.05
C ASN A 240 -1.15 -22.47 -48.95
N PRO A 241 -1.54 -22.50 -47.66
CA PRO A 241 -0.58 -22.56 -46.58
C PRO A 241 0.05 -23.95 -46.57
N ALA A 242 1.32 -24.06 -46.97
CA ALA A 242 2.09 -25.28 -46.75
C ALA A 242 2.24 -25.51 -45.23
N PRO A 243 2.06 -26.74 -44.73
CA PRO A 243 2.12 -27.06 -43.31
C PRO A 243 3.60 -27.20 -42.89
N SER A 244 4.25 -26.06 -42.72
CA SER A 244 5.51 -25.81 -41.98
C SER A 244 6.07 -24.50 -42.54
N GLY A 245 6.31 -23.53 -41.67
CA GLY A 245 6.53 -22.12 -42.00
C GLY A 245 7.82 -21.77 -42.74
N ASN A 246 8.16 -22.47 -43.82
CA ASN A 246 9.39 -22.22 -44.55
C ASN A 246 9.32 -22.67 -46.02
N ASN A 247 8.46 -22.07 -46.87
CA ASN A 247 8.60 -22.27 -48.33
C ASN A 247 7.84 -21.29 -49.25
N CYS A 248 8.07 -19.97 -49.12
CA CYS A 248 7.62 -18.98 -50.13
C CYS A 248 8.79 -18.38 -50.93
N ILE A 249 10.03 -18.86 -50.73
CA ILE A 249 11.22 -18.26 -51.33
C ILE A 249 11.57 -18.99 -52.63
N SER A 250 11.45 -18.30 -53.76
CA SER A 250 11.85 -18.87 -55.05
C SER A 250 13.38 -18.89 -55.18
N SER A 251 13.95 -20.06 -55.53
CA SER A 251 15.36 -20.20 -55.92
C SER A 251 15.59 -19.97 -57.42
N ASP A 252 14.53 -19.62 -58.15
CA ASP A 252 14.55 -19.52 -59.59
C ASP A 252 15.04 -18.14 -60.05
N VAL A 253 15.73 -18.16 -61.18
CA VAL A 253 16.11 -16.97 -61.93
C VAL A 253 15.26 -16.92 -63.17
N SER A 254 14.71 -15.75 -63.46
CA SER A 254 14.07 -15.45 -64.73
C SER A 254 14.90 -14.40 -65.46
N VAL A 255 15.14 -14.63 -66.75
CA VAL A 255 15.94 -13.74 -67.60
C VAL A 255 15.03 -13.22 -68.71
N LEU A 256 14.89 -11.91 -68.81
CA LEU A 256 14.22 -11.24 -69.92
C LEU A 256 15.28 -10.80 -70.91
N ASN A 257 15.15 -11.25 -72.15
CA ASN A 257 15.86 -10.62 -73.27
C ASN A 257 15.09 -9.37 -73.70
N THR A 258 15.72 -8.20 -73.57
CA THR A 258 15.08 -6.91 -73.86
C THR A 258 14.91 -6.66 -75.36
N ASP A 259 15.75 -7.27 -76.20
CA ASP A 259 15.68 -7.13 -77.66
C ASP A 259 14.50 -7.92 -78.22
N THR A 260 14.18 -9.09 -77.63
CA THR A 260 13.08 -9.95 -78.07
C THR A 260 11.82 -9.86 -77.20
N ALA A 261 11.87 -9.12 -76.10
CA ALA A 261 10.81 -9.00 -75.09
C ALA A 261 10.28 -10.36 -74.61
N THR A 262 11.17 -11.35 -74.47
CA THR A 262 10.83 -12.73 -74.13
C THR A 262 11.53 -13.18 -72.85
N TRP A 263 10.74 -13.70 -71.91
CA TRP A 263 11.21 -14.31 -70.66
C TRP A 263 11.61 -15.76 -70.87
N GLU A 264 12.74 -16.13 -70.28
CA GLU A 264 13.27 -17.48 -70.22
C GLU A 264 13.59 -17.84 -68.76
N ARG A 265 13.34 -19.09 -68.36
CA ARG A 265 13.74 -19.63 -67.06
C ARG A 265 14.87 -20.65 -67.25
N PRO A 266 16.14 -20.26 -67.03
CA PRO A 266 17.24 -21.20 -67.22
C PRO A 266 17.16 -22.35 -66.19
N THR A 267 17.06 -23.57 -66.68
CA THR A 267 16.85 -24.77 -65.84
C THR A 267 18.01 -25.08 -64.90
N ASN A 268 19.23 -24.63 -65.25
CA ASN A 268 20.46 -24.84 -64.48
C ASN A 268 20.84 -23.66 -63.57
N ALA A 269 20.05 -22.58 -63.54
CA ALA A 269 20.35 -21.33 -62.82
C ALA A 269 19.73 -21.29 -61.41
N ARG A 270 19.96 -22.33 -60.60
CA ARG A 270 19.47 -22.37 -59.21
C ARG A 270 20.57 -21.96 -58.24
N THR A 271 20.24 -21.06 -57.33
CA THR A 271 21.13 -20.65 -56.25
C THR A 271 21.23 -21.75 -55.18
N ALA A 272 22.35 -21.82 -54.47
CA ALA A 272 22.46 -22.62 -53.24
C ALA A 272 21.88 -21.89 -52.00
N TYR A 273 21.61 -20.59 -52.12
CA TYR A 273 21.17 -19.71 -51.03
C TYR A 273 19.90 -18.93 -51.41
N PRO A 274 18.73 -19.59 -51.46
CA PRO A 274 17.48 -18.87 -51.64
C PRO A 274 17.19 -17.98 -50.43
N SER A 275 17.02 -16.67 -50.65
CA SER A 275 16.59 -15.67 -49.67
C SER A 275 15.68 -14.63 -50.32
N HIS A 276 14.81 -13.98 -49.55
CA HIS A 276 14.00 -12.83 -50.01
C HIS A 276 14.44 -11.55 -49.30
N GLY A 277 14.12 -10.38 -49.85
CA GLY A 277 14.54 -9.09 -49.25
C GLY A 277 16.05 -8.87 -49.29
N HIS A 278 16.76 -9.67 -50.10
CA HIS A 278 18.15 -9.44 -50.45
C HIS A 278 18.25 -8.24 -51.40
N SER A 279 19.44 -7.66 -51.47
CA SER A 279 19.74 -6.61 -52.43
C SER A 279 20.86 -7.08 -53.34
N CYS A 280 20.87 -6.58 -54.59
CA CYS A 280 21.85 -6.99 -55.58
C CYS A 280 22.53 -5.78 -56.23
N ALA A 281 23.74 -6.00 -56.72
CA ALA A 281 24.41 -5.08 -57.63
C ALA A 281 25.00 -5.83 -58.81
N VAL A 282 25.12 -5.12 -59.93
CA VAL A 282 25.82 -5.62 -61.10
C VAL A 282 27.31 -5.35 -60.91
N VAL A 283 28.12 -6.41 -61.00
CA VAL A 283 29.59 -6.32 -60.87
C VAL A 283 30.20 -6.72 -62.21
N GLY A 284 30.85 -5.77 -62.88
CA GLY A 284 31.31 -5.96 -64.25
C GLY A 284 30.14 -6.03 -65.24
N ARG A 285 30.28 -6.85 -66.30
CA ARG A 285 29.30 -6.89 -67.41
C ARG A 285 28.24 -7.98 -67.27
N THR A 286 28.62 -9.15 -66.75
CA THR A 286 27.83 -10.39 -66.85
C THR A 286 27.54 -11.01 -65.49
N LYS A 287 27.90 -10.35 -64.39
CA LYS A 287 27.75 -10.89 -63.04
C LYS A 287 26.85 -10.01 -62.20
N MET A 288 25.91 -10.65 -61.52
CA MET A 288 25.06 -10.05 -60.50
C MET A 288 25.48 -10.62 -59.16
N LEU A 289 25.91 -9.76 -58.24
CA LEU A 289 26.26 -10.13 -56.89
C LEU A 289 25.07 -9.80 -55.99
N THR A 290 24.71 -10.71 -55.09
CA THR A 290 23.63 -10.54 -54.11
C THR A 290 24.21 -10.62 -52.71
N PHE A 291 23.67 -9.81 -51.80
CA PHE A 291 24.03 -9.86 -50.39
C PHE A 291 22.78 -9.78 -49.51
N GLY A 292 22.78 -10.53 -48.42
CA GLY A 292 21.83 -10.43 -47.33
C GLY A 292 20.44 -10.96 -47.64
N GLY A 293 19.43 -10.38 -46.98
CA GLY A 293 18.05 -10.81 -47.03
C GLY A 293 17.67 -11.72 -45.86
N THR A 294 16.54 -12.41 -45.98
CA THR A 294 15.97 -13.27 -44.95
C THR A 294 15.89 -14.71 -45.46
N LYS A 295 16.37 -15.66 -44.64
CA LYS A 295 16.40 -17.09 -44.92
C LYS A 295 16.00 -17.87 -43.68
N GLY A 296 14.94 -18.67 -43.76
CA GLY A 296 14.33 -19.26 -42.57
C GLY A 296 13.77 -18.18 -41.65
N ASP A 297 14.06 -18.28 -40.36
CA ASP A 297 13.49 -17.41 -39.33
C ASP A 297 14.29 -16.12 -39.08
N GLY A 298 15.32 -15.81 -39.90
CA GLY A 298 16.14 -14.64 -39.65
C GLY A 298 16.95 -14.10 -40.84
N PRO A 299 17.60 -12.92 -40.66
CA PRO A 299 18.47 -12.34 -41.65
C PRO A 299 19.69 -13.21 -41.94
N THR A 300 20.24 -13.10 -43.15
CA THR A 300 21.47 -13.79 -43.56
C THR A 300 22.56 -12.80 -43.98
N ALA A 301 23.82 -13.24 -43.97
CA ALA A 301 24.96 -12.55 -44.57
C ALA A 301 25.45 -13.27 -45.85
N ASP A 302 24.62 -14.17 -46.40
CA ASP A 302 24.94 -14.96 -47.59
C ASP A 302 25.28 -14.04 -48.78
N VAL A 303 26.38 -14.38 -49.45
CA VAL A 303 26.78 -13.76 -50.71
C VAL A 303 26.67 -14.81 -51.82
N ALA A 304 25.98 -14.46 -52.89
CA ALA A 304 25.88 -15.30 -54.08
C ALA A 304 26.11 -14.45 -55.33
N MET A 305 26.71 -15.06 -56.35
CA MET A 305 26.98 -14.39 -57.62
C MET A 305 26.41 -15.20 -58.77
N PHE A 306 25.54 -14.58 -59.56
CA PHE A 306 25.00 -15.16 -60.78
C PHE A 306 25.80 -14.67 -61.99
N ASN A 307 26.23 -15.58 -62.86
CA ASN A 307 26.90 -15.25 -64.11
C ASN A 307 25.99 -15.57 -65.31
N THR A 308 25.67 -14.56 -66.10
CA THR A 308 24.80 -14.68 -67.29
C THR A 308 25.48 -15.37 -68.47
N ASP A 309 26.81 -15.42 -68.53
CA ASP A 309 27.53 -16.14 -69.60
C ASP A 309 27.40 -17.65 -69.46
N THR A 310 27.39 -18.13 -68.22
CA THR A 310 27.32 -19.56 -67.90
C THR A 310 25.94 -19.99 -67.41
N MET A 311 25.06 -19.02 -67.12
CA MET A 311 23.78 -19.21 -66.43
C MET A 311 23.91 -20.02 -65.14
N LYS A 312 24.98 -19.75 -64.38
CA LYS A 312 25.31 -20.47 -63.14
C LYS A 312 25.52 -19.52 -61.98
N TRP A 313 25.13 -20.00 -60.81
CA TRP A 313 25.47 -19.39 -59.53
C TRP A 313 26.83 -19.87 -59.05
N MET A 314 27.53 -18.99 -58.36
CA MET A 314 28.73 -19.32 -57.61
C MET A 314 28.72 -18.59 -56.27
N VAL A 315 29.35 -19.22 -55.28
CA VAL A 315 29.53 -18.64 -53.95
C VAL A 315 30.95 -18.08 -53.89
N PRO A 316 31.13 -16.75 -53.93
CA PRO A 316 32.46 -16.18 -53.84
C PRO A 316 33.04 -16.39 -52.44
N GLN A 317 34.36 -16.56 -52.36
CA GLN A 317 35.05 -16.49 -51.07
C GLN A 317 35.13 -15.04 -50.62
N VAL A 318 34.49 -14.73 -49.50
CA VAL A 318 34.58 -13.41 -48.86
C VAL A 318 35.83 -13.38 -47.98
N LYS A 319 36.71 -12.40 -48.19
CA LYS A 319 37.96 -12.21 -47.44
C LYS A 319 38.04 -10.78 -46.92
N GLY A 320 38.47 -10.61 -45.67
CA GLY A 320 38.62 -9.33 -45.01
C GLY A 320 38.80 -9.54 -43.50
N PRO A 321 39.30 -8.53 -42.77
CA PRO A 321 39.37 -8.60 -41.31
C PRO A 321 37.98 -8.65 -40.67
N ASP A 322 37.02 -7.94 -41.26
CA ASP A 322 35.63 -7.84 -40.83
C ASP A 322 34.68 -8.03 -42.03
N VAL A 323 33.46 -8.50 -41.77
CA VAL A 323 32.40 -8.69 -42.77
C VAL A 323 31.08 -8.09 -42.27
N PRO A 324 30.21 -7.60 -43.16
CA PRO A 324 28.92 -7.08 -42.74
C PRO A 324 28.11 -8.16 -42.03
N THR A 325 27.47 -7.78 -40.93
CA THR A 325 26.56 -8.64 -40.18
C THR A 325 25.33 -9.01 -41.01
N ALA A 326 24.70 -10.15 -40.66
CA ALA A 326 23.47 -10.61 -41.29
C ALA A 326 22.37 -9.56 -41.21
N ARG A 327 21.78 -9.22 -42.36
CA ARG A 327 20.84 -8.10 -42.49
C ARG A 327 19.89 -8.23 -43.67
N THR A 328 18.76 -7.53 -43.59
CA THR A 328 17.73 -7.45 -44.65
C THR A 328 17.32 -5.99 -44.92
N GLY A 329 16.82 -5.70 -46.12
CA GLY A 329 16.38 -4.34 -46.49
C GLY A 329 17.50 -3.32 -46.67
N GLN A 330 18.74 -3.76 -46.86
CA GLN A 330 19.91 -2.92 -47.10
C GLN A 330 19.89 -2.22 -48.47
N ALA A 331 20.44 -1.02 -48.54
CA ALA A 331 20.73 -0.36 -49.81
C ALA A 331 22.05 -0.88 -50.38
N VAL A 332 22.05 -1.23 -51.67
CA VAL A 332 23.24 -1.77 -52.33
C VAL A 332 23.45 -1.07 -53.66
N THR A 333 24.71 -0.76 -53.96
CA THR A 333 25.14 -0.26 -55.27
C THR A 333 26.49 -0.83 -55.63
N SER A 334 26.97 -0.60 -56.85
CA SER A 334 28.32 -0.93 -57.26
C SER A 334 29.04 0.26 -57.85
N ILE A 335 30.34 0.33 -57.59
CA ILE A 335 31.25 1.21 -58.29
C ILE A 335 32.39 0.35 -58.81
N ARG A 336 32.49 0.25 -60.13
CA ARG A 336 33.44 -0.65 -60.83
C ARG A 336 33.21 -2.11 -60.44
N GLU A 337 34.22 -2.76 -59.89
CA GLU A 337 34.18 -4.17 -59.47
C GLU A 337 33.95 -4.32 -57.96
N LYS A 338 33.44 -3.27 -57.30
CA LYS A 338 33.14 -3.27 -55.87
C LYS A 338 31.66 -3.06 -55.65
N MET A 339 31.09 -3.85 -54.75
CA MET A 339 29.76 -3.64 -54.20
C MET A 339 29.90 -2.83 -52.92
N PHE A 340 28.96 -1.91 -52.71
CA PHE A 340 28.82 -1.14 -51.48
C PHE A 340 27.48 -1.46 -50.85
N VAL A 341 27.49 -1.69 -49.53
CA VAL A 341 26.28 -2.02 -48.77
C VAL A 341 26.11 -0.99 -47.66
N PHE A 342 24.94 -0.34 -47.61
CA PHE A 342 24.62 0.63 -46.56
C PHE A 342 23.35 0.25 -45.82
N GLY A 343 23.43 0.27 -44.50
CA GLY A 343 22.30 0.08 -43.60
C GLY A 343 21.59 -1.27 -43.75
N GLY A 344 20.27 -1.26 -43.52
CA GLY A 344 19.43 -2.46 -43.37
C GLY A 344 19.14 -2.80 -41.91
N THR A 345 18.40 -3.88 -41.69
CA THR A 345 17.99 -4.34 -40.35
C THR A 345 18.77 -5.58 -39.95
N SER A 346 19.43 -5.55 -38.79
CA SER A 346 20.24 -6.66 -38.26
C SER A 346 19.37 -7.82 -37.74
N ALA A 347 20.00 -8.95 -37.39
CA ALA A 347 19.31 -10.07 -36.73
C ALA A 347 18.63 -9.69 -35.39
N GLY A 348 19.10 -8.64 -34.71
CA GLY A 348 18.48 -8.11 -33.50
C GLY A 348 17.27 -7.20 -33.75
N GLY A 349 16.90 -6.95 -35.01
CA GLY A 349 15.85 -6.00 -35.38
C GLY A 349 16.30 -4.53 -35.39
N GLU A 350 17.61 -4.28 -35.23
CA GLU A 350 18.18 -2.94 -35.17
C GLU A 350 18.44 -2.39 -36.57
N LEU A 351 18.09 -1.12 -36.80
CA LEU A 351 18.48 -0.40 -38.01
C LEU A 351 19.98 -0.08 -37.95
N THR A 352 20.67 -0.40 -39.03
CA THR A 352 22.11 -0.18 -39.17
C THR A 352 22.39 1.07 -40.02
N ASN A 353 23.50 1.75 -39.75
CA ASN A 353 23.94 2.98 -40.43
C ASN A 353 25.42 2.91 -40.88
N ASP A 354 25.94 1.70 -41.04
CA ASP A 354 27.29 1.37 -41.49
C ASP A 354 27.35 1.22 -43.02
N LEU A 355 28.54 1.49 -43.60
CA LEU A 355 28.86 1.30 -45.01
C LEU A 355 29.96 0.24 -45.14
N TRP A 356 29.76 -0.74 -46.01
CA TRP A 356 30.70 -1.82 -46.30
C TRP A 356 31.16 -1.81 -47.75
#